data_AF-A0A7Z0VRC6-F1
#
_entry.id   AF-A0A7Z0VRC6-F1
#
_cell.length_a   1.000
_cell.length_b   1.000
_cell.length_c   1.000
_cell.angle_alpha   90.00
_cell.angle_beta   90.00
_cell.angle_gamma   90.00
#
_symmetry.space_group_name_H-M   'P 1'
#
loop_
_entity.id
_entity.type
_entity.pdbx_description
1 polymer ?
#
loop_
_entity_poly.entity_id
_entity_poly.type
_entity_poly.pdbx_seq_one_letter_code
_entity_poly.pdbx_strand_id
1 'polypeptide(L)'
;MNTYLKDSVVNLYDKYMNEAGGKLKYEDVREKLVPEVMAVLEERERNVETEARTLIKATLDSTRRNRSNNMRKSLEDILDYLADPEEAALSVQPIMECAFPLGDGQDMTLRYWKIEDFFDSRVVRYREAAAATEAAKQYDEQVSALAQLMRARGATTLGDLVGGDSNANA
;
A
#
# COMPACT_ATOMS: atom_id res chain seq x y z
N MET A 1 -9.52 15.09 3.14
CA MET A 1 -8.80 14.75 4.39
C MET A 1 -7.73 15.82 4.57
N ASN A 2 -7.63 16.44 5.76
CA ASN A 2 -6.67 17.52 5.99
C ASN A 2 -5.25 16.95 5.87
N THR A 3 -4.47 17.38 4.87
CA THR A 3 -3.14 16.82 4.55
C THR A 3 -2.21 16.83 5.75
N TYR A 4 -2.33 17.86 6.59
CA TYR A 4 -1.60 18.03 7.83
C TYR A 4 -1.79 16.86 8.82
N LEU A 5 -3.04 16.39 8.98
CA LEU A 5 -3.37 15.28 9.89
C LEU A 5 -2.74 13.97 9.40
N LYS A 6 -2.75 13.76 8.07
CA LYS A 6 -2.16 12.58 7.45
C LYS A 6 -0.66 12.54 7.69
N ASP A 7 0.01 13.67 7.46
CA ASP A 7 1.46 13.78 7.60
C ASP A 7 1.88 13.65 9.07
N SER A 8 1.12 14.22 10.02
CA SER A 8 1.37 14.04 11.45
C SER A 8 1.29 12.57 11.91
N VAL A 9 0.29 11.81 11.45
CA VAL A 9 0.14 10.38 11.80
C VAL A 9 1.30 9.55 11.25
N VAL A 10 1.73 9.82 10.02
CA VAL A 10 2.88 9.13 9.41
C VAL A 10 4.17 9.44 10.17
N ASN A 11 4.41 10.70 10.52
CA ASN A 11 5.60 11.10 11.27
C ASN A 11 5.68 10.46 12.66
N LEU A 12 4.53 10.34 13.36
CA LEU A 12 4.47 9.66 14.65
C LEU A 12 4.77 8.15 14.53
N TYR A 13 4.22 7.51 13.51
CA TYR A 13 4.49 6.10 13.22
C TYR A 13 5.97 5.84 12.95
N ASP A 14 6.59 6.63 12.07
CA ASP A 14 8.01 6.47 11.70
C ASP A 14 8.93 6.76 12.91
N LYS A 15 8.59 7.75 13.75
CA LYS A 15 9.30 8.02 15.01
C LYS A 15 9.26 6.82 15.96
N TYR A 16 8.08 6.22 16.19
CA TYR A 16 7.93 5.07 17.08
C TYR A 16 8.68 3.83 16.60
N MET A 17 8.67 3.57 15.29
CA MET A 17 9.41 2.45 14.71
C MET A 17 10.92 2.66 14.84
N ASN A 18 11.41 3.90 14.69
CA ASN A 18 12.83 4.23 14.87
C ASN A 18 13.28 4.12 16.34
N GLU A 19 12.46 4.57 17.29
CA GLU A 19 12.76 4.46 18.73
C GLU A 19 12.79 3.01 19.24
N ALA A 20 12.02 2.12 18.61
CA ALA A 20 11.96 0.71 19.00
C ALA A 20 13.22 -0.09 18.63
N GLY A 21 13.98 0.33 17.60
CA GLY A 21 15.24 -0.29 17.20
C GLY A 21 15.17 -1.77 16.79
N GLY A 22 13.98 -2.30 16.48
CA GLY A 22 13.76 -3.72 16.19
C GLY A 22 12.36 -4.04 15.62
N LYS A 23 12.07 -5.33 15.39
CA LYS A 23 10.79 -5.79 14.79
C LYS A 23 9.63 -5.59 15.77
N LEU A 24 8.64 -4.80 15.36
CA LEU A 24 7.36 -4.65 16.06
C LEU A 24 6.23 -5.15 15.18
N LYS A 25 5.20 -5.73 15.80
CA LYS A 25 3.96 -6.03 15.09
C LYS A 25 3.23 -4.73 14.79
N TYR A 26 2.76 -4.59 13.55
CA TYR A 26 1.97 -3.46 13.10
C TYR A 26 0.78 -3.15 14.03
N GLU A 27 0.11 -4.18 14.54
CA GLU A 27 -1.04 -4.04 15.44
C GLU A 27 -0.66 -3.36 16.77
N ASP A 28 0.49 -3.72 17.34
CA ASP A 28 0.96 -3.15 18.62
C ASP A 28 1.33 -1.66 18.47
N VAL A 29 1.90 -1.28 17.33
CA VAL A 29 2.21 0.12 17.01
C VAL A 29 0.94 0.91 16.76
N ARG A 30 -0.03 0.31 16.06
CA ARG A 30 -1.33 0.94 15.79
C ARG A 30 -2.08 1.27 17.07
N GLU A 31 -2.15 0.34 18.03
CA GLU A 31 -2.83 0.57 19.31
C GLU A 31 -2.13 1.65 20.14
N LYS A 32 -0.80 1.75 20.07
CA LYS A 32 -0.04 2.81 20.76
C LYS A 32 -0.28 4.22 20.20
N LEU A 33 -0.60 4.35 18.91
CA LEU A 33 -0.85 5.63 18.28
C LEU A 33 -2.26 6.18 18.54
N VAL A 34 -3.21 5.33 18.98
CA VAL A 34 -4.61 5.73 19.18
C VAL A 34 -4.76 6.92 20.14
N PRO A 35 -4.15 6.94 21.35
CA PRO A 35 -4.29 8.06 22.28
C PRO A 35 -3.75 9.38 21.73
N GLU A 36 -2.64 9.36 20.99
CA GLU A 36 -2.04 10.57 20.42
C GLU A 36 -2.89 11.15 19.29
N VAL A 37 -3.50 10.30 18.46
CA VAL A 37 -4.40 10.75 17.39
C VAL A 37 -5.74 11.24 17.96
N MET A 38 -6.23 10.65 19.06
CA MET A 38 -7.43 11.14 19.76
C MET A 38 -7.25 12.57 20.27
N ALA A 39 -6.09 12.89 20.87
CA ALA A 39 -5.79 14.23 21.35
C ALA A 39 -5.80 15.29 20.23
N VAL A 40 -5.49 14.89 18.98
CA VAL A 40 -5.55 15.78 17.81
C VAL A 40 -6.98 15.95 17.28
N LEU A 41 -7.90 15.04 17.62
CA LEU A 41 -9.28 14.99 17.10
C LEU A 41 -10.34 15.52 18.09
N GLU A 42 -9.98 15.90 19.32
CA GLU A 42 -10.87 16.22 20.44
C GLU A 42 -11.79 17.46 20.26
N GLU A 43 -11.77 18.17 19.13
CA GLU A 43 -12.61 19.36 18.92
C GLU A 43 -14.11 19.11 18.59
N ARG A 44 -14.65 17.87 18.63
CA ARG A 44 -16.10 17.60 18.42
C ARG A 44 -16.64 16.36 19.16
N GLU A 45 -17.88 16.41 19.65
CA GLU A 45 -18.65 15.26 20.16
C GLU A 45 -18.89 14.22 19.05
N ARG A 46 -17.95 13.28 18.91
CA ARG A 46 -18.02 12.10 18.03
C ARG A 46 -17.39 10.92 18.77
N ASN A 47 -17.59 9.68 18.31
CA ASN A 47 -16.80 8.54 18.79
C ASN A 47 -15.38 8.66 18.21
N VAL A 48 -14.59 9.53 18.83
CA VAL A 48 -13.25 9.96 18.39
C VAL A 48 -12.32 8.75 18.27
N GLU A 49 -12.44 7.76 19.14
CA GLU A 49 -11.63 6.55 19.10
C GLU A 49 -11.87 5.73 17.82
N THR A 50 -13.12 5.49 17.45
CA THR A 50 -13.45 4.72 16.23
C THR A 50 -13.02 5.47 14.97
N GLU A 51 -13.18 6.80 14.96
CA GLU A 51 -12.75 7.66 13.86
C GLU A 51 -11.22 7.65 13.74
N ALA A 52 -10.49 7.79 14.85
CA ALA A 52 -9.03 7.70 14.91
C ALA A 52 -8.52 6.35 14.40
N ARG A 53 -9.08 5.24 14.89
CA ARG A 53 -8.70 3.88 14.47
C ARG A 53 -8.91 3.67 12.98
N THR A 54 -10.04 4.12 12.45
CA THR A 54 -10.37 4.03 11.02
C THR A 54 -9.40 4.86 10.19
N LEU A 55 -9.09 6.08 10.65
CA LEU A 55 -8.20 7.01 9.96
C LEU A 55 -6.75 6.52 9.94
N ILE A 56 -6.25 6.01 11.07
CA ILE A 56 -4.93 5.39 11.17
C ILE A 56 -4.85 4.20 10.21
N LYS A 57 -5.82 3.29 10.26
CA LYS A 57 -5.85 2.11 9.39
C LYS A 57 -5.82 2.49 7.91
N ALA A 58 -6.73 3.37 7.48
CA ALA A 58 -6.80 3.80 6.09
C ALA A 58 -5.49 4.47 5.61
N THR A 59 -4.88 5.29 6.48
CA THR A 59 -3.62 5.99 6.18
C THR A 59 -2.46 5.02 6.07
N LEU A 60 -2.27 4.14 7.05
CA LEU A 60 -1.17 3.19 7.06
C LEU A 60 -1.30 2.13 5.97
N ASP A 61 -2.50 1.62 5.70
CA ASP A 61 -2.73 0.68 4.59
C ASP A 61 -2.37 1.32 3.23
N SER A 62 -2.73 2.60 3.05
CA SER A 62 -2.35 3.36 1.85
C SER A 62 -0.84 3.59 1.76
N THR A 63 -0.19 3.99 2.85
CA THR A 63 1.26 4.22 2.89
C THR A 63 2.03 2.93 2.64
N ARG A 64 1.60 1.83 3.26
CA ARG A 64 2.22 0.50 3.11
C ARG A 64 2.17 0.02 1.66
N ARG A 65 1.02 0.19 0.98
CA ARG A 65 0.89 -0.11 -0.46
C ARG A 65 1.81 0.77 -1.31
N ASN A 66 1.83 2.08 -1.06
CA ASN A 66 2.68 3.00 -1.81
C ASN A 66 4.18 2.68 -1.63
N ARG A 67 4.63 2.43 -0.39
CA ARG A 67 6.01 2.02 -0.10
C ARG A 67 6.34 0.66 -0.74
N SER A 68 5.40 -0.29 -0.71
CA SER A 68 5.59 -1.57 -1.41
C SER A 68 5.81 -1.37 -2.91
N ASN A 69 4.96 -0.56 -3.56
CA ASN A 69 5.04 -0.29 -5.00
C ASN A 69 6.31 0.50 -5.38
N ASN A 70 6.73 1.44 -4.54
CA ASN A 70 7.89 2.31 -4.80
C ASN A 70 9.23 1.67 -4.40
N MET A 71 9.24 0.54 -3.70
CA MET A 71 10.47 -0.10 -3.23
C MET A 71 11.49 -0.34 -4.34
N ARG A 72 11.06 -0.75 -5.54
CA ARG A 72 11.98 -0.92 -6.69
C ARG A 72 12.76 0.37 -6.96
N LYS A 73 12.04 1.49 -7.04
CA LYS A 73 12.63 2.80 -7.28
C LYS A 73 13.53 3.23 -6.12
N SER A 74 13.09 3.02 -4.89
CA SER A 74 13.91 3.30 -3.70
C SER A 74 15.21 2.51 -3.65
N LEU A 75 15.23 1.26 -4.14
CA LEU A 75 16.45 0.46 -4.26
C LEU A 75 17.32 0.91 -5.42
N GLU A 76 16.74 1.34 -6.54
CA GLU A 76 17.47 1.98 -7.65
C GLU A 76 18.19 3.23 -7.16
N ASP A 77 17.50 4.13 -6.45
CA ASP A 77 18.09 5.35 -5.88
C ASP A 77 19.26 5.04 -4.93
N ILE A 78 19.19 3.94 -4.15
CA ILE A 78 20.27 3.49 -3.25
C ILE A 78 21.45 2.91 -4.02
N LEU A 79 21.19 2.12 -5.06
CA LEU A 79 22.24 1.54 -5.91
C LEU A 79 22.99 2.63 -6.67
N ASP A 80 22.27 3.62 -7.19
CA ASP A 80 22.86 4.77 -7.89
C ASP A 80 23.75 5.57 -6.93
N TYR A 81 23.34 5.79 -5.68
CA TYR A 81 24.19 6.39 -4.65
C TYR A 81 25.45 5.58 -4.32
N LEU A 82 25.38 4.25 -4.31
CA LEU A 82 26.57 3.42 -4.08
C LEU A 82 27.54 3.48 -5.26
N ALA A 83 27.05 3.76 -6.46
CA ALA A 83 27.87 3.94 -7.66
C ALA A 83 28.46 5.36 -7.75
N ASP A 84 27.70 6.38 -7.37
CA ASP A 84 28.12 7.80 -7.35
C ASP A 84 27.63 8.52 -6.08
N PRO A 85 28.46 8.55 -5.00
CA PRO A 85 28.04 9.07 -3.70
C PRO A 85 27.87 10.59 -3.62
N GLU A 86 28.47 11.37 -4.53
CA GLU A 86 28.52 12.83 -4.41
C GLU A 86 27.21 13.51 -4.80
N GLU A 87 26.44 12.95 -5.74
CA GLU A 87 25.18 13.52 -6.23
C GLU A 87 23.93 13.07 -5.44
N ALA A 88 23.96 11.86 -4.87
CA ALA A 88 22.75 11.20 -4.34
C ALA A 88 22.64 11.12 -2.80
N ALA A 89 23.59 11.70 -2.05
CA ALA A 89 23.57 11.64 -0.58
C ALA A 89 22.29 12.23 0.05
N LEU A 90 21.77 13.31 -0.54
CA LEU A 90 20.55 13.99 -0.08
C LEU A 90 19.25 13.22 -0.38
N SER A 91 19.24 12.36 -1.41
CA SER A 91 18.04 11.59 -1.80
C SER A 91 17.92 10.27 -1.05
N VAL A 92 19.03 9.67 -0.64
CA VAL A 92 19.03 8.34 0.02
C VAL A 92 18.75 8.39 1.51
N GLN A 93 19.20 9.43 2.22
CA GLN A 93 18.98 9.56 3.67
C GLN A 93 17.49 9.42 4.08
N PRO A 94 16.54 10.10 3.43
CA PRO A 94 15.11 9.95 3.72
C PRO A 94 14.58 8.54 3.43
N ILE A 95 15.07 7.88 2.38
CA ILE A 95 14.66 6.51 2.01
C ILE A 95 15.09 5.52 3.10
N MET A 96 16.29 5.71 3.65
CA MET A 96 16.83 4.85 4.70
C MET A 96 16.06 4.92 6.02
N GLU A 97 15.30 5.99 6.24
CA GLU A 97 14.48 6.22 7.44
C GLU A 97 13.02 5.78 7.28
N CYS A 98 12.61 5.36 6.08
CA CYS A 98 11.28 4.86 5.81
C CYS A 98 11.12 3.38 6.23
N ALA A 99 9.99 3.06 6.87
CA ALA A 99 9.58 1.68 7.14
C ALA A 99 8.95 1.03 5.91
N PHE A 100 9.52 -0.07 5.44
CA PHE A 100 9.02 -0.86 4.30
C PHE A 100 8.45 -2.20 4.74
N PRO A 101 7.42 -2.71 4.04
CA PRO A 101 6.88 -4.03 4.31
C PRO A 101 7.86 -5.15 3.93
N LEU A 102 8.11 -6.06 4.87
CA LEU A 102 8.91 -7.27 4.67
C LEU A 102 8.07 -8.45 4.18
N GLY A 103 6.78 -8.44 4.51
CA GLY A 103 5.87 -9.57 4.30
C GLY A 103 5.26 -10.05 5.62
N ASP A 104 4.22 -10.89 5.53
CA ASP A 104 3.53 -11.49 6.69
C ASP A 104 3.07 -10.49 7.77
N GLY A 105 2.77 -9.25 7.36
CA GLY A 105 2.31 -8.18 8.26
C GLY A 105 3.42 -7.46 9.04
N GLN A 106 4.69 -7.70 8.72
CA GLN A 106 5.84 -7.03 9.33
C GLN A 106 6.36 -5.90 8.45
N ASP A 107 6.75 -4.79 9.08
CA ASP A 107 7.38 -3.63 8.45
C ASP A 107 8.69 -3.30 9.20
N MET A 108 9.73 -2.85 8.49
CA MET A 108 11.01 -2.49 9.09
C MET A 108 11.66 -1.32 8.35
N THR A 109 12.28 -0.40 9.10
CA THR A 109 13.05 0.73 8.53
C THR A 109 14.24 0.23 7.74
N LEU A 110 14.41 0.73 6.51
CA LEU A 110 15.39 0.22 5.56
C LEU A 110 16.83 0.22 6.09
N ARG A 111 17.21 1.20 6.91
CA ARG A 111 18.51 1.25 7.59
C ARG A 111 18.84 0.01 8.44
N TYR A 112 17.83 -0.68 8.95
CA TYR A 112 18.01 -1.88 9.78
C TYR A 112 17.89 -3.19 9.02
N TRP A 113 17.68 -3.13 7.69
CA TRP A 113 17.57 -4.33 6.88
C TRP A 113 18.91 -5.06 6.82
N LYS A 114 18.85 -6.36 7.09
CA LYS A 114 19.95 -7.28 6.81
C LYS A 114 19.75 -7.89 5.44
N ILE A 115 20.80 -8.55 4.94
CA ILE A 115 20.77 -9.28 3.68
C ILE A 115 19.61 -10.29 3.65
N GLU A 116 19.33 -10.97 4.75
CA GLU A 116 18.21 -11.92 4.83
C GLU A 116 16.86 -11.24 4.60
N ASP A 117 16.65 -10.04 5.14
CA ASP A 117 15.40 -9.30 5.01
C ASP A 117 15.11 -8.89 3.54
N PHE A 118 16.16 -8.62 2.75
CA PHE A 118 16.01 -8.40 1.30
C PHE A 118 15.56 -9.66 0.57
N PHE A 119 16.09 -10.83 0.93
CA PHE A 119 15.68 -12.10 0.35
C PHE A 119 14.24 -12.46 0.72
N ASP A 120 13.86 -12.27 1.99
CA ASP A 120 12.51 -12.51 2.47
C ASP A 120 11.50 -11.60 1.75
N SER A 121 11.80 -10.30 1.65
CA SER A 121 10.97 -9.34 0.91
C SER A 121 10.80 -9.75 -0.56
N ARG A 122 11.86 -10.26 -1.19
CA ARG A 122 11.81 -10.76 -2.58
C ARG A 122 10.85 -11.95 -2.71
N VAL A 123 10.93 -12.93 -1.81
CA VAL A 123 10.08 -14.13 -1.84
C VAL A 123 8.61 -13.76 -1.66
N VAL A 124 8.29 -12.86 -0.72
CA VAL A 124 6.93 -12.40 -0.48
C VAL A 124 6.35 -11.72 -1.71
N ARG A 125 7.10 -10.81 -2.33
CA ARG A 125 6.66 -10.12 -3.56
C ARG A 125 6.36 -11.07 -4.70
N TYR A 126 7.16 -12.13 -4.86
CA TYR A 126 6.86 -13.17 -5.86
C TYR A 126 5.55 -13.91 -5.57
N ARG A 127 5.29 -14.25 -4.29
CA ARG A 127 4.03 -14.88 -3.88
C ARG A 127 2.83 -13.95 -4.13
N GLU A 128 2.95 -12.68 -3.79
CA GLU A 128 1.91 -11.67 -4.03
C GLU A 128 1.63 -11.49 -5.53
N ALA A 129 2.67 -11.43 -6.36
CA ALA A 129 2.52 -11.34 -7.82
C ALA A 129 1.83 -12.59 -8.41
N ALA A 130 2.18 -13.78 -7.92
CA ALA A 130 1.52 -15.01 -8.32
C ALA A 130 0.04 -15.02 -7.90
N ALA A 131 -0.27 -14.62 -6.67
CA ALA A 131 -1.64 -14.51 -6.17
C ALA A 131 -2.48 -13.49 -6.95
N ALA A 132 -1.90 -12.33 -7.29
CA ALA A 132 -2.56 -11.31 -8.10
C ALA A 132 -2.83 -11.80 -9.53
N THR A 133 -1.88 -12.53 -10.13
CA THR A 133 -2.04 -13.12 -11.46
C THR A 133 -3.16 -14.18 -11.47
N GLU A 134 -3.20 -15.03 -10.45
CA GLU A 134 -4.25 -16.03 -10.29
C GLU A 134 -5.62 -15.39 -10.05
N ALA A 135 -5.71 -14.35 -9.23
CA ALA A 135 -6.95 -13.61 -9.00
C ALA A 135 -7.47 -12.94 -10.29
N ALA A 136 -6.57 -12.37 -11.11
CA ALA A 136 -6.93 -11.79 -12.40
C ALA A 136 -7.49 -12.86 -13.35
N LYS A 137 -6.85 -14.03 -13.42
CA LYS A 137 -7.34 -15.16 -14.22
C LYS A 137 -8.73 -15.63 -13.79
N GLN A 138 -8.97 -15.79 -12.49
CA GLN A 138 -10.28 -16.18 -11.96
C GLN A 138 -11.37 -15.16 -12.28
N TYR A 139 -11.03 -13.87 -12.23
CA TYR A 139 -11.93 -12.80 -12.64
C TYR A 139 -12.30 -12.91 -14.13
N ASP A 140 -11.32 -13.11 -15.01
CA ASP A 140 -11.55 -13.26 -16.45
C ASP A 140 -12.46 -14.47 -16.75
N GLU A 141 -12.26 -15.59 -16.06
CA GLU A 141 -13.12 -16.77 -16.16
C GLU A 141 -14.57 -16.47 -15.72
N GLN A 142 -14.75 -15.75 -14.61
CA GLN A 142 -16.06 -15.32 -14.12
C GLN A 142 -16.75 -14.36 -15.08
N VAL A 143 -16.01 -13.39 -15.63
CA VAL A 143 -16.54 -12.44 -16.62
C VAL A 143 -16.98 -13.18 -17.89
N SER A 144 -16.20 -14.13 -18.37
CA SER A 144 -16.55 -14.95 -19.55
C SER A 144 -17.82 -15.77 -19.31
N ALA A 145 -17.92 -16.44 -18.16
CA ALA A 145 -19.12 -17.20 -17.78
C ALA A 145 -20.36 -16.30 -17.64
N LEU A 146 -20.20 -15.13 -17.01
CA LEU A 146 -21.27 -14.14 -16.88
C LEU A 146 -21.73 -13.63 -18.26
N ALA A 147 -20.81 -13.30 -19.16
CA ALA A 147 -21.13 -12.84 -20.52
C ALA A 147 -21.91 -13.90 -21.31
N GLN A 148 -21.56 -15.18 -21.18
CA GLN A 148 -22.30 -16.28 -21.81
C GLN A 148 -23.73 -16.40 -21.24
N LEU A 149 -23.89 -16.31 -19.92
CA LEU A 149 -25.20 -16.35 -19.27
C LEU A 149 -26.08 -15.15 -19.66
N MET A 150 -25.49 -13.96 -19.72
CA MET A 150 -26.17 -12.74 -20.16
C MET A 150 -26.68 -12.91 -21.60
N ARG A 151 -25.83 -13.37 -22.52
CA ARG A 151 -26.22 -13.66 -23.91
C ARG A 151 -27.32 -14.71 -23.98
N ALA A 152 -27.22 -15.81 -23.22
CA ALA A 152 -28.23 -16.87 -23.19
C ALA A 152 -29.59 -16.40 -22.66
N ARG A 153 -29.61 -15.36 -21.80
CA ARG A 153 -30.84 -14.76 -21.25
C ARG A 153 -31.30 -13.51 -21.99
N GLY A 154 -30.64 -13.12 -23.07
CA GLY A 154 -30.95 -11.89 -23.80
C GLY A 154 -30.68 -10.60 -23.01
N ALA A 155 -29.86 -10.67 -21.96
CA ALA A 155 -29.44 -9.50 -21.20
C ALA A 155 -28.27 -8.82 -21.94
N THR A 156 -28.46 -7.58 -22.37
CA THR A 156 -27.44 -6.75 -23.02
C THR A 156 -26.81 -5.78 -22.03
N THR A 157 -25.53 -5.50 -22.21
CA THR A 157 -24.83 -4.41 -21.50
C THR A 157 -25.13 -3.07 -22.18
N LEU A 158 -24.96 -1.96 -21.46
CA LEU A 158 -25.09 -0.61 -22.04
C LEU A 158 -24.17 -0.40 -23.25
N GLY A 159 -23.01 -1.06 -23.31
CA GLY A 159 -22.10 -1.02 -24.47
C GLY A 159 -22.69 -1.68 -25.72
N ASP A 160 -23.49 -2.75 -25.55
CA ASP A 160 -24.18 -3.42 -26.66
C ASP A 160 -25.28 -2.53 -27.27
N LEU A 161 -25.84 -1.59 -26.49
CA LEU A 161 -26.83 -0.63 -26.95
C LEU A 161 -26.21 0.54 -27.72
N VAL A 162 -24.93 0.85 -27.48
CA VAL A 162 -24.20 1.95 -28.15
C VAL A 162 -23.51 1.49 -29.45
N GLY A 163 -23.24 0.18 -29.59
CA GLY A 163 -22.67 -0.41 -30.81
C GLY A 163 -23.67 -0.70 -31.95
N GLY A 164 -24.95 -0.37 -31.76
CA GLY A 164 -26.06 -0.78 -32.64
C GLY A 164 -26.19 -0.09 -34.00
N ASP A 165 -25.42 0.97 -34.28
CA ASP A 165 -25.52 1.74 -35.54
C ASP A 165 -24.24 1.69 -36.39
N SER A 166 -23.79 0.49 -36.76
CA SER A 166 -22.75 0.39 -37.82
C SER A 166 -22.91 -0.76 -38.81
N ASN A 167 -24.11 -1.37 -38.90
CA ASN A 167 -24.45 -2.21 -40.06
C ASN A 167 -25.92 -2.01 -40.45
N ALA A 168 -26.23 -0.81 -40.95
CA ALA A 168 -27.33 -0.60 -41.87
C ALA A 168 -26.72 -0.24 -43.23
N ASN A 169 -26.77 -1.20 -44.16
CA ASN A 169 -26.42 -1.11 -45.59
C ASN A 169 -24.93 -1.03 -45.98
N ALA A 170 -24.38 -2.19 -46.35
CA ALA A 170 -23.69 -2.40 -47.63
C ALA A 170 -23.79 -3.88 -48.03
#